data_AF-A0A521VAF7-F1
#
_entry.id   AF-A0A521VAF7-F1
#
_cell.length_a   1.000
_cell.length_b   1.000
_cell.length_c   1.000
_cell.angle_alpha   90.00
_cell.angle_beta   90.00
_cell.angle_gamma   90.00
#
_symmetry.space_group_name_H-M   'P 1'
#
loop_
_entity.id
_entity.type
_entity.pdbx_description
1 polymer ?
#
loop_
_entity_poly.entity_id
_entity_poly.type
_entity_poly.pdbx_seq_one_letter_code
_entity_poly.pdbx_strand_id
1 'polypeptide(L)' 'GQIVARPMNYLALSYDHRIIDGREAVLFLIALKEALEDPARLILEI' A
#
# COMPACT_ATOMS: atom_id res chain seq x y z
N GLY A 1 11.95 1.63 -20.56
CA GLY A 1 11.65 2.52 -19.43
C GLY A 1 12.27 3.87 -19.71
N GLN A 2 11.51 4.95 -19.57
CA GLN A 2 12.02 6.33 -19.61
C GLN A 2 12.18 6.84 -18.19
N ILE A 3 13.23 7.61 -17.93
CA ILE A 3 13.42 8.27 -16.64
C ILE A 3 12.59 9.56 -16.66
N VAL A 4 11.51 9.60 -15.86
CA VAL A 4 10.62 10.76 -15.73
C VAL A 4 10.35 11.03 -14.25
N ALA A 5 10.21 12.30 -13.88
CA ALA A 5 9.82 12.66 -12.52
C ALA A 5 8.38 12.18 -12.23
N ARG A 6 8.17 11.60 -11.05
CA ARG A 6 6.86 11.18 -10.54
C ARG A 6 6.70 11.71 -9.12
N PRO A 7 5.49 12.15 -8.72
CA PRO A 7 5.21 12.40 -7.32
C PRO A 7 5.25 11.06 -6.56
N MET A 8 6.15 10.95 -5.60
CA MET A 8 6.32 9.75 -4.76
C MET A 8 6.07 10.11 -3.31
N ASN A 9 5.46 9.19 -2.56
CA ASN A 9 5.25 9.31 -1.11
C ASN A 9 5.77 8.07 -0.39
N TYR A 10 6.32 8.23 0.81
CA TYR A 10 6.77 7.13 1.66
C TYR A 10 5.71 6.83 2.71
N LEU A 11 5.35 5.55 2.84
CA LEU A 11 4.42 5.06 3.85
C LEU A 11 5.17 4.16 4.84
N ALA A 12 4.85 4.29 6.12
CA ALA A 12 5.38 3.46 7.19
C ALA A 12 4.22 2.92 8.05
N LEU A 13 4.25 1.63 8.36
CA LEU A 13 3.28 0.97 9.22
C LEU A 13 4.02 0.36 10.42
N SER A 14 3.67 0.83 11.62
CA SER A 14 4.03 0.16 12.87
C SER A 14 2.85 -0.67 13.34
N TYR A 15 3.09 -1.92 13.72
CA TYR A 15 2.06 -2.87 14.12
C TYR A 15 2.54 -3.71 15.31
N ASP A 16 1.59 -4.29 16.05
CA ASP A 16 1.89 -5.17 17.17
C ASP A 16 2.19 -6.59 16.68
N HIS A 17 3.47 -6.95 16.65
CA HIS A 17 3.95 -8.28 16.23
C HIS A 17 3.46 -9.44 17.09
N ARG A 18 2.93 -9.18 18.29
CA ARG A 18 2.35 -10.24 19.13
C ARG A 18 1.01 -10.71 18.60
N ILE A 19 0.36 -9.90 17.77
CA ILE A 19 -1.01 -10.10 17.29
C ILE A 19 -1.03 -10.24 15.76
N ILE A 20 -0.25 -9.42 15.05
CA ILE A 20 -0.26 -9.36 13.58
C ILE A 20 1.05 -9.91 13.03
N ASP A 21 0.95 -10.82 12.06
CA ASP A 21 2.12 -11.35 11.35
C ASP A 21 2.68 -10.35 10.34
N GLY A 22 3.99 -10.45 10.05
CA GLY A 22 4.65 -9.59 9.08
C GLY A 22 4.08 -9.71 7.67
N ARG A 23 3.58 -10.89 7.28
CA ARG A 23 2.89 -11.04 5.99
C ARG A 23 1.64 -10.18 5.92
N GLU A 24 0.81 -10.22 6.96
CA GLU A 24 -0.46 -9.47 6.99
C GLU A 24 -0.20 -7.96 6.95
N ALA A 25 0.78 -7.48 7.72
CA ALA A 25 1.19 -6.07 7.70
C ALA A 25 1.68 -5.61 6.31
N VAL A 26 2.49 -6.44 5.63
CA VAL A 26 2.97 -6.13 4.28
C VAL A 26 1.83 -6.13 3.26
N LEU A 27 0.95 -7.13 3.30
CA LEU A 27 -0.20 -7.20 2.39
C LEU A 27 -1.14 -6.01 2.58
N PHE A 28 -1.37 -5.59 3.82
CA PHE A 28 -2.14 -4.38 4.12
C PHE A 28 -1.48 -3.12 3.52
N LEU A 29 -0.17 -2.96 3.71
CA LEU A 29 0.54 -1.80 3.18
C LEU A 29 0.54 -1.76 1.64
N ILE A 30 0.60 -2.93 0.99
CA ILE A 30 0.44 -3.06 -0.47
C ILE A 30 -0.98 -2.65 -0.89
N ALA A 31 -2.01 -3.19 -0.24
CA ALA A 31 -3.41 -2.85 -0.55
C ALA A 31 -3.67 -1.34 -0.40
N LEU A 32 -3.16 -0.72 0.66
CA LEU A 32 -3.25 0.72 0.87
C LEU A 32 -2.53 1.50 -0.26
N LYS A 33 -1.32 1.08 -0.62
CA LYS A 33 -0.54 1.70 -1.70
C LYS A 33 -1.26 1.60 -3.04
N GLU A 34 -1.87 0.47 -3.36
CA GLU A 34 -2.66 0.29 -4.59
C GLU A 34 -3.92 1.14 -4.59
N ALA A 35 -4.65 1.21 -3.48
CA ALA A 35 -5.84 2.05 -3.35
C ALA A 35 -5.54 3.55 -3.52
N LEU A 36 -4.36 4.01 -3.10
CA LEU A 36 -3.92 5.40 -3.28
C LEU A 36 -3.44 5.69 -4.71
N GLU A 37 -2.82 4.72 -5.37
CA GLU A 37 -2.36 4.85 -6.77
C GLU A 37 -3.49 4.71 -7.79
N ASP A 38 -4.50 3.89 -7.48
CA ASP A 38 -5.68 3.65 -8.31
C ASP A 38 -6.98 3.63 -7.47
N PRO A 39 -7.54 4.82 -7.15
CA PRO A 39 -8.73 4.95 -6.32
C PRO A 39 -9.98 4.27 -6.91
N ALA A 40 -10.00 3.95 -8.20
CA ALA A 40 -11.12 3.24 -8.82
C ALA A 40 -11.30 1.83 -8.25
N ARG A 41 -10.21 1.18 -7.79
CA ARG A 41 -10.26 -0.13 -7.12
C ARG A 41 -11.12 -0.12 -5.85
N LEU A 42 -11.09 0.98 -5.10
CA LEU A 42 -11.92 1.15 -3.90
C LEU A 42 -13.42 1.18 -4.21
N ILE A 43 -13.79 1.71 -5.37
CA ILE A 43 -15.19 1.84 -5.80
C ILE A 43 -15.70 0.52 -6.40
N LEU A 44 -14.83 -0.23 -7.06
CA LEU A 44 -15.17 -1.44 -7.79
C LEU A 44 -15.07 -2.72 -6.94
N GLU A 45 -14.57 -2.64 -5.70
CA GLU A 45 -14.31 -3.78 -4.79
C GLU A 45 -13.51 -4.93 -5.44
N ILE A 46 -12.56 -4.58 -6.32
CA ILE A 46 -11.68 -5.51 -7.06
C ILE A 46 -10.20 -5.32 -6.73
#